data_AF-A0A1V5W7D0-F1
#
_entry.id   AF-A0A1V5W7D0-F1
#
_cell.length_a   1.000
_cell.length_b   1.000
_cell.length_c   1.000
_cell.angle_alpha   90.00
_cell.angle_beta   90.00
_cell.angle_gamma   90.00
#
_symmetry.space_group_name_H-M   'P 1'
#
loop_
_entity.id
_entity.type
_entity.pdbx_description
1 polymer ?
#
loop_
_entity_poly.entity_id
_entity_poly.type
_entity_poly.pdbx_seq_one_letter_code
_entity_poly.pdbx_strand_id
1 'polypeptide(L)'
;MKIFDNIPENQGDFKNPVITIGNFDGVHLGHRKIIETAVKNSKLRGGESFVLTFKNHPRSILKPGSINELITTFEEKQEAISNLGVDNLILMNFTKEFSELTADEFYNELLIKKLRVKEIVIGYDHAFGKDRKGNVDYLLHLSSQTGVVITRVMEESINGEIISSTRVRSEIQKANMEQVSLLLGRNYSISGRVIKGAGRGGALLGFPTANLKIDNPSKILPPDGVYAVQVKLPGGELKHAMLNIGKNPTFNSTEKSIEVHILDFSGDLYGRDITILFFKRIRDEQKFDSPSALIEGIKQDEIIVREIFNKNKMKEK
;
A
#
# COMPACT_ATOMS: atom_id res chain seq x y z
N MET A 1 -6.77 -13.78 -10.52
CA MET A 1 -6.97 -12.39 -10.99
C MET A 1 -6.30 -12.21 -12.34
N LYS A 2 -7.05 -11.86 -13.39
CA LYS A 2 -6.51 -11.40 -14.69
C LYS A 2 -6.18 -9.91 -14.60
N ILE A 3 -5.16 -9.45 -15.33
CA ILE A 3 -4.73 -8.05 -15.30
C ILE A 3 -4.81 -7.47 -16.70
N PHE A 4 -5.36 -6.26 -16.82
CA PHE A 4 -5.51 -5.52 -18.06
C PHE A 4 -4.89 -4.13 -17.93
N ASP A 5 -4.11 -3.69 -18.90
CA ASP A 5 -3.54 -2.33 -18.92
C ASP A 5 -4.54 -1.26 -19.36
N ASN A 6 -5.69 -1.67 -19.90
CA ASN A 6 -6.79 -0.81 -20.36
C ASN A 6 -8.13 -1.51 -20.08
N ILE A 7 -9.23 -0.75 -20.12
CA ILE A 7 -10.58 -1.33 -20.03
C ILE A 7 -10.77 -2.28 -21.23
N PRO A 8 -10.98 -3.60 -21.01
CA PRO A 8 -11.12 -4.56 -22.09
C PRO A 8 -12.49 -4.43 -22.76
N GLU A 9 -12.56 -4.80 -24.04
CA GLU A 9 -13.83 -4.87 -24.76
C GLU A 9 -14.50 -6.22 -24.50
N ASN A 10 -15.71 -6.18 -23.96
CA ASN A 10 -16.48 -7.37 -23.64
C ASN A 10 -17.25 -7.87 -24.87
N GLN A 11 -16.66 -8.82 -25.59
CA GLN A 11 -17.29 -9.46 -26.75
C GLN A 11 -18.18 -10.65 -26.36
N GLY A 12 -18.46 -10.84 -25.07
CA GLY A 12 -19.17 -12.00 -24.53
C GLY A 12 -18.35 -12.80 -23.50
N ASP A 13 -17.08 -12.45 -23.36
CA ASP A 13 -16.12 -13.19 -22.52
C ASP A 13 -16.26 -12.90 -21.03
N PHE A 14 -16.90 -11.78 -20.63
CA PHE A 14 -17.11 -11.43 -19.24
C PHE A 14 -18.58 -11.50 -18.86
N LYS A 15 -18.90 -12.35 -17.87
CA LYS A 15 -20.28 -12.54 -17.40
C LYS A 15 -20.63 -11.51 -16.35
N ASN A 16 -21.80 -10.88 -16.50
CA ASN A 16 -22.39 -9.91 -15.56
C ASN A 16 -21.37 -9.03 -14.79
N PRO A 17 -20.55 -8.20 -15.48
CA PRO A 17 -19.44 -7.51 -14.84
C PRO A 17 -19.91 -6.55 -13.74
N VAL A 18 -19.32 -6.68 -12.55
CA VAL A 18 -19.51 -5.75 -11.42
C VAL A 18 -18.19 -5.03 -11.18
N ILE A 19 -18.19 -3.70 -11.31
CA ILE A 19 -16.97 -2.91 -11.26
C ILE A 19 -16.94 -1.99 -10.04
N THR A 20 -15.76 -1.80 -9.48
CA THR A 20 -15.44 -0.62 -8.66
C THR A 20 -14.25 0.15 -9.24
N ILE A 21 -14.22 1.45 -8.99
CA ILE A 21 -13.29 2.39 -9.64
C ILE A 21 -12.71 3.28 -8.56
N GLY A 22 -11.38 3.39 -8.53
CA GLY A 22 -10.72 4.24 -7.55
C GLY A 22 -9.21 4.23 -7.66
N ASN A 23 -8.58 5.24 -7.06
CA ASN A 23 -7.12 5.28 -6.97
C ASN A 23 -6.57 4.20 -6.01
N PHE A 24 -7.37 3.81 -5.01
CA PHE A 24 -7.10 2.75 -4.05
C PHE A 24 -5.70 2.78 -3.41
N ASP A 25 -5.10 3.97 -3.25
CA ASP A 25 -3.77 4.08 -2.63
C ASP A 25 -3.82 3.66 -1.16
N GLY A 26 -2.94 2.72 -0.81
CA GLY A 26 -2.92 2.06 0.49
C GLY A 26 -3.87 0.88 0.61
N VAL A 27 -4.91 0.75 -0.22
CA VAL A 27 -5.94 -0.30 -0.09
C VAL A 27 -6.36 -0.48 1.39
N HIS A 28 -6.70 0.64 2.05
CA HIS A 28 -7.08 0.66 3.46
C HIS A 28 -8.47 0.01 3.67
N LEU A 29 -8.88 -0.19 4.93
CA LEU A 29 -10.14 -0.88 5.25
C LEU A 29 -11.37 -0.30 4.50
N GLY A 30 -11.48 1.02 4.37
CA GLY A 30 -12.52 1.63 3.53
C GLY A 30 -12.49 1.19 2.06
N HIS A 31 -11.31 1.15 1.43
CA HIS A 31 -11.16 0.63 0.06
C HIS A 31 -11.47 -0.87 -0.02
N ARG A 32 -11.01 -1.64 0.97
CA ARG A 32 -11.26 -3.09 1.03
C ARG A 32 -12.75 -3.37 1.06
N LYS A 33 -13.54 -2.66 1.87
CA LYS A 33 -14.99 -2.82 1.92
C LYS A 33 -15.66 -2.57 0.57
N ILE A 34 -15.22 -1.54 -0.17
CA ILE A 34 -15.74 -1.26 -1.52
C ILE A 34 -15.44 -2.43 -2.47
N ILE A 35 -14.18 -2.89 -2.49
CA ILE A 35 -13.74 -3.98 -3.37
C ILE A 35 -14.41 -5.31 -2.99
N GLU A 36 -14.46 -5.64 -1.71
CA GLU A 36 -15.12 -6.84 -1.18
C GLU A 36 -16.63 -6.82 -1.49
N THR A 37 -17.27 -5.64 -1.50
CA THR A 37 -18.66 -5.49 -1.93
C THR A 37 -18.81 -5.79 -3.43
N ALA A 38 -17.90 -5.31 -4.28
CA ALA A 38 -17.92 -5.64 -5.71
C ALA A 38 -17.71 -7.15 -5.95
N VAL A 39 -16.79 -7.79 -5.22
CA VAL A 39 -16.54 -9.24 -5.27
C VAL A 39 -17.77 -10.03 -4.78
N LYS A 40 -18.41 -9.58 -3.70
CA LYS A 40 -19.62 -10.23 -3.18
C LYS A 40 -20.77 -10.11 -4.20
N ASN A 41 -20.99 -8.93 -4.75
CA ASN A 41 -22.11 -8.65 -5.65
C ASN A 41 -21.92 -9.32 -7.02
N SER A 42 -20.68 -9.45 -7.52
CA SER A 42 -20.41 -10.24 -8.73
C SER A 42 -20.81 -11.70 -8.55
N LYS A 43 -20.44 -12.32 -7.42
CA LYS A 43 -20.80 -13.70 -7.09
C LYS A 43 -22.31 -13.90 -6.99
N LEU A 44 -23.02 -12.98 -6.33
CA LEU A 44 -24.48 -13.03 -6.22
C LEU A 44 -25.19 -12.96 -7.59
N ARG A 45 -24.53 -12.39 -8.60
CA ARG A 45 -25.04 -12.26 -9.98
C ARG A 45 -24.52 -13.35 -10.92
N GLY A 46 -23.75 -14.31 -10.42
CA GLY A 46 -23.05 -15.29 -11.26
C GLY A 46 -22.12 -14.65 -12.29
N GLY A 47 -21.52 -13.51 -11.94
CA GLY A 47 -20.66 -12.70 -12.80
C GLY A 47 -19.24 -12.54 -12.26
N GLU A 48 -18.50 -11.62 -12.86
CA GLU A 48 -17.09 -11.36 -12.55
C GLU A 48 -16.88 -9.98 -11.94
N SER A 49 -15.97 -9.92 -10.97
CA SER A 49 -15.56 -8.67 -10.32
C SER A 49 -14.46 -7.96 -11.09
N PHE A 50 -14.60 -6.64 -11.21
CA PHE A 50 -13.63 -5.75 -11.82
C PHE A 50 -13.21 -4.67 -10.81
N VAL A 51 -11.90 -4.42 -10.73
CA VAL A 51 -11.35 -3.25 -10.06
C VAL A 51 -10.61 -2.42 -11.08
N LEU A 52 -11.01 -1.17 -11.29
CA LEU A 52 -10.26 -0.20 -12.08
C LEU A 52 -9.45 0.69 -11.16
N THR A 53 -8.13 0.70 -11.36
CA THR A 53 -7.20 1.56 -10.63
C THR A 53 -6.04 2.01 -11.51
N PHE A 54 -5.14 2.81 -10.93
CA PHE A 54 -4.05 3.46 -11.65
C PHE A 54 -2.67 3.05 -11.10
N LYS A 55 -1.70 2.87 -12.02
CA LYS A 55 -0.28 2.63 -11.70
C LYS A 55 0.36 3.84 -11.04
N ASN A 56 0.07 5.02 -11.60
CA ASN A 56 0.48 6.32 -11.10
C ASN A 56 -0.68 7.03 -10.41
N HIS A 57 -0.37 7.82 -9.38
CA HIS A 57 -1.40 8.56 -8.64
C HIS A 57 -1.90 9.76 -9.47
N PRO A 58 -3.22 9.95 -9.69
CA PRO A 58 -3.76 11.03 -10.54
C PRO A 58 -3.19 12.42 -10.24
N ARG A 59 -2.98 12.71 -8.95
CA ARG A 59 -2.37 13.96 -8.47
C ARG A 59 -0.99 14.27 -9.06
N SER A 60 -0.12 13.29 -9.39
CA SER A 60 1.22 13.61 -9.96
C SER A 60 1.10 14.14 -11.37
N ILE A 61 0.05 13.75 -12.09
CA ILE A 61 -0.20 14.19 -13.45
C ILE A 61 -0.92 15.54 -13.45
N LEU A 62 -1.90 15.71 -12.57
CA LEU A 62 -2.66 16.96 -12.45
C LEU A 62 -1.88 18.09 -11.76
N LYS A 63 -0.89 17.76 -10.94
CA LYS A 63 -0.01 18.71 -10.24
C LYS A 63 1.45 18.26 -10.32
N PRO A 64 2.11 18.45 -11.49
CA PRO A 64 3.52 18.15 -11.66
C PRO A 64 4.38 18.88 -10.62
N GLY A 65 5.35 18.19 -10.03
CA GLY A 65 6.21 18.72 -8.96
C GLY A 65 5.71 18.49 -7.53
N SER A 66 4.48 17.98 -7.34
CA SER A 66 4.08 17.48 -6.02
C SER A 66 4.77 16.15 -5.71
N ILE A 67 5.46 16.07 -4.57
CA ILE A 67 5.95 14.79 -4.03
C ILE A 67 4.70 14.00 -3.62
N ASN A 68 4.31 13.05 -4.46
CA ASN A 68 3.23 12.14 -4.11
C ASN A 68 3.78 11.07 -3.17
N GLU A 69 3.47 11.21 -1.90
CA GLU A 69 3.72 10.21 -0.88
C GLU A 69 2.78 9.01 -1.08
N LEU A 70 3.13 8.11 -2.00
CA LEU A 70 2.39 6.87 -2.27
C LEU A 70 2.43 5.96 -1.05
N ILE A 71 1.26 5.55 -0.55
CA ILE A 71 1.19 4.55 0.53
C ILE A 71 1.58 3.19 -0.02
N THR A 72 1.20 2.87 -1.25
CA THR A 72 1.55 1.60 -1.91
C THR A 72 2.15 1.86 -3.28
N THR A 73 3.17 1.09 -3.66
CA THR A 73 3.55 0.95 -5.07
C THR A 73 2.44 0.23 -5.83
N PHE A 74 2.51 0.20 -7.17
CA PHE A 74 1.47 -0.50 -7.93
C PHE A 74 1.53 -2.01 -7.72
N GLU A 75 2.72 -2.58 -7.48
CA GLU A 75 2.92 -3.99 -7.16
C GLU A 75 2.28 -4.35 -5.82
N GLU A 76 2.52 -3.53 -4.77
CA GLU A 76 1.91 -3.74 -3.46
C GLU A 76 0.39 -3.56 -3.51
N LYS A 77 -0.09 -2.58 -4.31
CA LYS A 77 -1.52 -2.36 -4.53
C LYS A 77 -2.14 -3.57 -5.23
N GLN A 78 -1.49 -4.10 -6.26
CA GLN A 78 -1.92 -5.29 -6.98
C GLN A 78 -1.99 -6.51 -6.05
N GLU A 79 -0.97 -6.76 -5.23
CA GLU A 79 -0.98 -7.84 -4.23
C GLU A 79 -2.13 -7.66 -3.24
N ALA A 80 -2.30 -6.46 -2.68
CA ALA A 80 -3.36 -6.16 -1.74
C ALA A 80 -4.77 -6.35 -2.32
N ILE A 81 -4.99 -5.96 -3.59
CA ILE A 81 -6.26 -6.16 -4.29
C ILE A 81 -6.47 -7.64 -4.63
N SER A 82 -5.43 -8.36 -5.07
CA SER A 82 -5.50 -9.79 -5.39
C SER A 82 -5.97 -10.60 -4.18
N ASN A 83 -5.48 -10.25 -2.98
CA ASN A 83 -5.85 -10.93 -1.73
C ASN A 83 -7.32 -10.74 -1.33
N LEU A 84 -8.07 -9.84 -2.00
CA LEU A 84 -9.51 -9.65 -1.78
C LEU A 84 -10.37 -10.56 -2.68
N GLY A 85 -9.77 -11.39 -3.52
CA GLY A 85 -10.48 -12.33 -4.39
C GLY A 85 -11.09 -11.69 -5.64
N VAL A 86 -10.44 -10.65 -6.17
CA VAL A 86 -10.85 -9.98 -7.42
C VAL A 86 -10.54 -10.86 -8.64
N ASP A 87 -11.50 -10.94 -9.56
CA ASP A 87 -11.37 -11.71 -10.80
C ASP A 87 -10.53 -10.98 -11.82
N ASN A 88 -10.79 -9.68 -12.02
CA ASN A 88 -10.18 -8.86 -13.06
C ASN A 88 -9.70 -7.50 -12.52
N LEU A 89 -8.43 -7.17 -12.71
CA LEU A 89 -7.83 -5.89 -12.36
C LEU A 89 -7.53 -5.10 -13.64
N ILE A 90 -8.13 -3.93 -13.78
CA ILE A 90 -7.81 -2.95 -14.83
C ILE A 90 -6.82 -1.95 -14.21
N LEU A 91 -5.55 -2.06 -14.57
CA LEU A 91 -4.45 -1.28 -14.03
C LEU A 91 -3.91 -0.32 -15.09
N MET A 92 -4.52 0.85 -15.19
CA MET A 92 -4.22 1.84 -16.22
C MET A 92 -3.13 2.83 -15.78
N ASN A 93 -2.54 3.54 -16.74
CA ASN A 93 -1.87 4.79 -16.44
C ASN A 93 -2.91 5.92 -16.43
N PHE A 94 -2.94 6.72 -15.37
CA PHE A 94 -3.70 7.96 -15.37
C PHE A 94 -2.96 8.96 -16.25
N THR A 95 -3.58 9.46 -17.33
CA THR A 95 -2.98 10.43 -18.24
C THR A 95 -3.76 11.73 -18.26
N LYS A 96 -3.20 12.78 -18.89
CA LYS A 96 -3.92 14.05 -19.05
C LYS A 96 -5.15 13.85 -19.92
N GLU A 97 -5.03 13.09 -21.01
CA GLU A 97 -6.14 12.74 -21.91
C GLU A 97 -7.26 12.03 -21.14
N PHE A 98 -6.90 11.06 -20.29
CA PHE A 98 -7.88 10.37 -19.44
C PHE A 98 -8.58 11.33 -18.45
N SER A 99 -7.86 12.33 -17.93
CA SER A 99 -8.43 13.31 -17.01
C SER A 99 -9.42 14.30 -17.66
N GLU A 100 -9.34 14.45 -18.98
CA GLU A 100 -10.24 15.32 -19.76
C GLU A 100 -11.54 14.64 -20.17
N LEU A 101 -11.65 13.31 -20.03
CA LEU A 101 -12.87 12.57 -20.33
C LEU A 101 -14.02 13.08 -19.48
N THR A 102 -15.14 13.41 -20.12
CA THR A 102 -16.39 13.72 -19.42
C THR A 102 -16.93 12.50 -18.68
N ALA A 103 -17.81 12.74 -17.72
CA ALA A 103 -18.49 11.64 -17.02
C ALA A 103 -19.32 10.78 -18.00
N ASP A 104 -19.93 11.40 -19.02
CA ASP A 104 -20.73 10.73 -20.05
C ASP A 104 -19.88 9.84 -20.94
N GLU A 105 -18.73 10.33 -21.43
CA GLU A 105 -17.81 9.53 -22.24
C GLU A 105 -17.26 8.35 -21.43
N PHE A 106 -16.83 8.61 -20.19
CA PHE A 106 -16.31 7.56 -19.33
C PHE A 106 -17.37 6.48 -19.04
N TYR A 107 -18.58 6.89 -18.67
CA TYR A 107 -19.66 5.95 -18.36
C TYR A 107 -20.15 5.21 -19.62
N ASN A 108 -20.60 5.94 -20.64
CA ASN A 108 -21.28 5.34 -21.78
C ASN A 108 -20.31 4.56 -22.68
N GLU A 109 -19.16 5.14 -23.04
CA GLU A 109 -18.25 4.49 -23.98
C GLU A 109 -17.42 3.40 -23.31
N LEU A 110 -16.93 3.63 -22.09
CA LEU A 110 -16.00 2.70 -21.46
C LEU A 110 -16.69 1.66 -20.56
N LEU A 111 -17.65 2.06 -19.73
CA LEU A 111 -18.30 1.11 -18.81
C LEU A 111 -19.46 0.38 -19.47
N ILE A 112 -20.35 1.09 -20.16
CA ILE A 112 -21.56 0.48 -20.74
C ILE A 112 -21.26 -0.21 -22.06
N LYS A 113 -20.75 0.52 -23.06
CA LYS A 113 -20.56 -0.02 -24.41
C LYS A 113 -19.42 -1.03 -24.46
N LYS A 114 -18.27 -0.68 -23.89
CA LYS A 114 -17.07 -1.51 -23.94
C LYS A 114 -17.10 -2.66 -22.93
N LEU A 115 -17.22 -2.37 -21.63
CA LEU A 115 -17.17 -3.42 -20.60
C LEU A 115 -18.52 -4.13 -20.37
N ARG A 116 -19.65 -3.48 -20.71
CA ARG A 116 -21.02 -3.99 -20.51
C ARG A 116 -21.34 -4.27 -19.04
N VAL A 117 -20.94 -3.35 -18.16
CA VAL A 117 -21.14 -3.48 -16.71
C VAL A 117 -22.62 -3.63 -16.35
N LYS A 118 -22.88 -4.43 -15.32
CA LYS A 118 -24.22 -4.63 -14.74
C LYS A 118 -24.39 -3.94 -13.41
N GLU A 119 -23.28 -3.68 -12.72
CA GLU A 119 -23.29 -2.95 -11.46
C GLU A 119 -21.99 -2.18 -11.27
N ILE A 120 -22.11 -0.98 -10.69
CA ILE A 120 -20.99 -0.14 -10.28
C ILE A 120 -21.06 0.05 -8.77
N VAL A 121 -20.00 -0.36 -8.07
CA VAL A 121 -19.83 -0.20 -6.63
C VAL A 121 -18.91 0.98 -6.35
N ILE A 122 -19.41 1.98 -5.61
CA ILE A 122 -18.70 3.22 -5.33
C ILE A 122 -18.66 3.53 -3.83
N GLY A 123 -17.60 4.20 -3.40
CA GLY A 123 -17.54 4.80 -2.06
C GLY A 123 -18.46 6.02 -1.93
N TYR A 124 -18.75 6.39 -0.69
CA TYR A 124 -19.65 7.50 -0.35
C TYR A 124 -19.22 8.87 -0.92
N ASP A 125 -17.92 9.09 -1.12
CA ASP A 125 -17.29 10.33 -1.59
C ASP A 125 -16.76 10.22 -3.04
N HIS A 126 -17.16 9.14 -3.75
CA HIS A 126 -16.67 8.86 -5.09
C HIS A 126 -17.09 9.94 -6.10
N ALA A 127 -16.15 10.31 -6.96
CA ALA A 127 -16.43 11.08 -8.16
C ALA A 127 -15.42 10.78 -9.27
N PHE A 128 -15.87 10.84 -10.52
CA PHE A 128 -15.06 10.62 -11.72
C PHE A 128 -15.40 11.62 -12.84
N GLY A 129 -14.68 11.52 -13.96
CA GLY A 129 -14.81 12.42 -15.10
C GLY A 129 -14.21 13.80 -14.83
N LYS A 130 -14.12 14.59 -15.90
CA LYS A 130 -13.64 15.98 -15.87
C LYS A 130 -14.40 16.78 -14.82
N ASP A 131 -13.66 17.55 -14.03
CA ASP A 131 -14.15 18.36 -12.92
C ASP A 131 -14.95 17.59 -11.85
N ARG A 132 -14.76 16.26 -11.74
CA ARG A 132 -15.45 15.38 -10.78
C ARG A 132 -16.99 15.42 -10.91
N LYS A 133 -17.51 15.65 -12.13
CA LYS A 133 -18.96 15.73 -12.39
C LYS A 133 -19.68 14.39 -12.29
N GLY A 134 -18.98 13.27 -12.46
CA GLY A 134 -19.52 11.92 -12.29
C GLY A 134 -19.61 11.55 -10.81
N ASN A 135 -20.54 12.16 -10.08
CA ASN A 135 -20.81 11.86 -8.67
C ASN A 135 -21.93 10.80 -8.51
N VAL A 136 -22.33 10.52 -7.27
CA VAL A 136 -23.37 9.53 -6.97
C VAL A 136 -24.72 9.91 -7.62
N ASP A 137 -25.12 11.17 -7.53
CA ASP A 137 -26.40 11.64 -8.09
C ASP A 137 -26.44 11.49 -9.61
N TYR A 138 -25.33 11.81 -10.27
CA TYR A 138 -25.14 11.57 -11.70
C TYR A 138 -25.26 10.08 -12.06
N LEU A 139 -24.61 9.20 -11.30
CA LEU A 139 -24.72 7.75 -11.52
C LEU A 139 -26.14 7.23 -11.31
N LEU A 140 -26.86 7.71 -10.30
CA LEU A 140 -28.26 7.34 -10.07
C LEU A 140 -29.18 7.80 -11.20
N HIS A 141 -28.93 8.98 -11.76
CA HIS A 141 -29.65 9.46 -12.93
C HIS A 141 -29.44 8.51 -14.14
N LEU A 142 -28.18 8.18 -14.46
CA LEU A 142 -27.86 7.28 -15.57
C LEU A 142 -28.29 5.83 -15.35
N SER A 143 -28.30 5.37 -14.10
CA SER A 143 -28.81 4.06 -13.70
C SER A 143 -30.25 3.88 -14.18
N SER A 144 -31.09 4.92 -14.04
CA SER A 144 -32.49 4.87 -14.47
C SER A 144 -32.67 4.69 -15.99
N GLN A 145 -31.67 5.10 -16.78
CA GLN A 145 -31.71 5.03 -18.24
C GLN A 145 -31.09 3.74 -18.79
N THR A 146 -30.09 3.21 -18.10
CA THR A 146 -29.25 2.09 -18.59
C THR A 146 -29.54 0.75 -17.92
N GLY A 147 -30.24 0.75 -16.77
CA GLY A 147 -30.50 -0.45 -15.97
C GLY A 147 -29.28 -0.98 -15.22
N VAL A 148 -28.17 -0.23 -15.21
CA VAL A 148 -26.99 -0.56 -14.39
C VAL A 148 -27.29 -0.26 -12.94
N VAL A 149 -27.02 -1.23 -12.06
CA VAL A 149 -27.22 -1.03 -10.61
C VAL A 149 -26.07 -0.21 -10.04
N ILE A 150 -26.40 0.73 -9.15
CA ILE A 150 -25.40 1.52 -8.42
C ILE A 150 -25.47 1.13 -6.95
N THR A 151 -24.35 0.62 -6.43
CA THR A 151 -24.22 0.25 -5.02
C THR A 151 -23.29 1.24 -4.33
N ARG A 152 -23.82 1.99 -3.37
CA ARG A 152 -23.04 2.93 -2.56
C ARG A 152 -22.59 2.26 -1.26
N VAL A 153 -21.28 2.32 -1.00
CA VAL A 153 -20.67 1.83 0.23
C VAL A 153 -20.35 3.02 1.14
N MET A 154 -20.91 2.98 2.35
CA MET A 154 -20.66 3.99 3.39
C MET A 154 -19.23 3.93 3.90
N GLU A 155 -18.75 5.06 4.41
CA GLU A 155 -17.44 5.20 5.04
C GLU A 155 -17.22 4.21 6.19
N GLU A 156 -15.95 3.84 6.37
CA GLU A 156 -15.49 3.11 7.54
C GLU A 156 -14.84 4.09 8.51
N SER A 157 -15.00 3.83 9.81
CA SER A 157 -14.40 4.64 10.86
C SER A 157 -13.75 3.77 11.94
N ILE A 158 -12.65 4.27 12.51
CA ILE A 158 -12.03 3.72 13.71
C ILE A 158 -11.97 4.85 14.73
N ASN A 159 -12.55 4.61 15.92
CA ASN A 159 -12.67 5.56 17.02
C ASN A 159 -13.39 6.86 16.59
N GLY A 160 -14.43 6.76 15.76
CA GLY A 160 -15.21 7.90 15.29
C GLY A 160 -14.57 8.73 14.17
N GLU A 161 -13.35 8.41 13.77
CA GLU A 161 -12.66 9.08 12.66
C GLU A 161 -12.67 8.22 11.39
N ILE A 162 -12.98 8.86 10.26
CA ILE A 162 -13.04 8.21 8.94
C ILE A 162 -11.66 7.65 8.55
N ILE A 163 -11.67 6.44 7.99
CA ILE A 163 -10.47 5.82 7.40
C ILE A 163 -10.26 6.39 6.00
N SER A 164 -9.10 7.00 5.76
CA SER A 164 -8.74 7.56 4.44
C SER A 164 -7.24 7.44 4.16
N SER A 165 -6.83 7.49 2.88
CA SER A 165 -5.41 7.57 2.51
C SER A 165 -4.70 8.78 3.16
N THR A 166 -5.40 9.91 3.37
CA THR A 166 -4.82 11.07 4.07
C THR A 166 -4.48 10.74 5.52
N ARG A 167 -5.40 10.08 6.24
CA ARG A 167 -5.16 9.65 7.61
C ARG A 167 -4.03 8.63 7.69
N VAL A 168 -4.00 7.65 6.78
CA VAL A 168 -2.92 6.65 6.72
C VAL A 168 -1.56 7.34 6.54
N ARG A 169 -1.42 8.27 5.59
CA ARG A 169 -0.16 9.02 5.40
C ARG A 169 0.23 9.80 6.65
N SER A 170 -0.73 10.47 7.30
CA SER A 170 -0.49 11.20 8.55
C SER A 170 0.06 10.29 9.65
N GLU A 171 -0.53 9.09 9.83
CA GLU A 171 -0.06 8.14 10.84
C GLU A 171 1.30 7.52 10.49
N ILE A 172 1.61 7.32 9.21
CA ILE A 172 2.97 6.94 8.76
C ILE A 172 3.98 8.04 9.11
N GLN A 173 3.66 9.30 8.83
CA GLN A 173 4.52 10.46 9.15
C GLN A 173 4.69 10.70 10.65
N LYS A 174 3.76 10.21 11.49
CA LYS A 174 3.91 10.20 12.95
C LYS A 174 4.63 8.95 13.47
N ALA A 175 5.01 8.03 12.58
CA ALA A 175 5.57 6.72 12.91
C ALA A 175 4.65 5.84 13.81
N ASN A 176 3.33 6.07 13.75
CA ASN A 176 2.32 5.33 14.51
C ASN A 176 1.98 4.01 13.80
N MET A 177 2.96 3.12 13.64
CA MET A 177 2.84 1.93 12.78
C MET A 177 1.73 0.96 13.21
N GLU A 178 1.43 0.90 14.50
CA GLU A 178 0.30 0.12 15.03
C GLU A 178 -1.04 0.67 14.48
N GLN A 179 -1.22 2.00 14.52
CA GLN A 179 -2.41 2.65 13.98
C GLN A 179 -2.49 2.50 12.45
N VAL A 180 -1.35 2.59 11.76
CA VAL A 180 -1.29 2.34 10.31
C VAL A 180 -1.77 0.92 10.00
N SER A 181 -1.34 -0.08 10.77
CA SER A 181 -1.76 -1.47 10.59
C SER A 181 -3.27 -1.64 10.77
N LEU A 182 -3.85 -1.00 11.80
CA LEU A 182 -5.29 -0.98 12.02
C LEU A 182 -6.06 -0.35 10.84
N LEU A 183 -5.61 0.81 10.34
CA LEU A 183 -6.26 1.49 9.23
C LEU A 183 -6.17 0.70 7.92
N LEU A 184 -5.06 -0.01 7.70
CA LEU A 184 -4.81 -0.81 6.50
C LEU A 184 -5.42 -2.22 6.55
N GLY A 185 -5.72 -2.72 7.75
CA GLY A 185 -6.06 -4.13 7.99
C GLY A 185 -4.87 -5.08 7.75
N ARG A 186 -3.65 -4.55 7.70
CA ARG A 186 -2.39 -5.27 7.49
C ARG A 186 -1.21 -4.37 7.86
N ASN A 187 -0.06 -4.96 8.13
CA ASN A 187 1.15 -4.18 8.36
C ASN A 187 1.56 -3.38 7.13
N TYR A 188 1.99 -2.14 7.36
CA TYR A 188 2.59 -1.32 6.32
C TYR A 188 3.89 -1.96 5.84
N SER A 189 4.14 -1.94 4.53
CA SER A 189 5.33 -2.54 3.94
C SER A 189 6.13 -1.56 3.11
N ILE A 190 7.44 -1.82 3.02
CA ILE A 190 8.30 -1.31 1.95
C ILE A 190 9.07 -2.49 1.35
N SER A 191 9.31 -2.45 0.05
CA SER A 191 10.16 -3.42 -0.64
C SER A 191 11.38 -2.72 -1.22
N GLY A 192 12.49 -3.42 -1.25
CA GLY A 192 13.71 -2.91 -1.85
C GLY A 192 14.76 -3.98 -2.08
N ARG A 193 15.79 -3.58 -2.81
CA ARG A 193 16.94 -4.43 -3.10
C ARG A 193 18.00 -4.30 -2.02
N VAL A 194 18.51 -5.42 -1.53
CA VAL A 194 19.65 -5.44 -0.62
C VAL A 194 20.92 -5.07 -1.39
N ILE A 195 21.56 -3.99 -0.96
CA ILE A 195 22.78 -3.43 -1.55
C ILE A 195 23.94 -3.51 -0.56
N LYS A 196 25.17 -3.39 -1.08
CA LYS A 196 26.36 -3.20 -0.25
C LYS A 196 26.24 -1.85 0.47
N GLY A 197 26.25 -1.88 1.79
CA GLY A 197 26.40 -0.67 2.60
C GLY A 197 27.86 -0.21 2.64
N ALA A 198 28.13 0.80 3.48
CA ALA A 198 29.48 1.34 3.65
C ALA A 198 30.50 0.32 4.23
N GLY A 199 30.05 -0.85 4.71
CA GLY A 199 30.90 -1.94 5.20
C GLY A 199 31.57 -1.66 6.55
N ARG A 200 31.13 -0.62 7.28
CA ARG A 200 31.89 -0.02 8.39
C ARG A 200 31.44 -0.38 9.81
N GLY A 201 30.24 -0.96 10.02
CA GLY A 201 29.67 -1.11 11.38
C GLY A 201 29.21 -2.52 11.78
N GLY A 202 28.30 -3.14 11.02
CA GLY A 202 27.57 -4.32 11.48
C GLY A 202 28.40 -5.59 11.69
N ALA A 203 29.25 -5.96 10.72
CA ALA A 203 30.07 -7.17 10.81
C ALA A 203 31.19 -7.08 11.87
N LEU A 204 31.69 -5.87 12.16
CA LEU A 204 32.73 -5.62 13.17
C LEU A 204 32.18 -5.62 14.61
N LEU A 205 30.89 -5.36 14.80
CA LEU A 205 30.24 -5.24 16.11
C LEU A 205 29.33 -6.44 16.46
N GLY A 206 29.27 -7.47 15.60
CA GLY A 206 28.44 -8.66 15.81
C GLY A 206 26.98 -8.55 15.36
N PHE A 207 26.59 -7.46 14.70
CA PHE A 207 25.23 -7.19 14.23
C PHE A 207 25.21 -6.95 12.72
N PRO A 208 25.32 -7.98 11.88
CA PRO A 208 25.30 -7.81 10.42
C PRO A 208 23.99 -7.13 9.97
N THR A 209 24.10 -6.05 9.20
CA THR A 209 22.94 -5.33 8.65
C THR A 209 22.92 -5.41 7.12
N ALA A 210 21.73 -5.61 6.56
CA ALA A 210 21.47 -5.47 5.14
C ALA A 210 21.03 -4.02 4.87
N ASN A 211 21.64 -3.37 3.87
CA ASN A 211 21.24 -2.02 3.44
C ASN A 211 20.21 -2.15 2.33
N LEU A 212 19.11 -1.40 2.42
CA LEU A 212 17.99 -1.50 1.49
C LEU A 212 17.93 -0.27 0.57
N LYS A 213 17.90 -0.51 -0.74
CA LYS A 213 17.57 0.51 -1.74
C LYS A 213 16.10 0.39 -2.13
N ILE A 214 15.35 1.47 -1.92
CA ILE A 214 13.94 1.57 -2.35
C ILE A 214 13.91 2.10 -3.78
N ASP A 215 13.29 1.36 -4.69
CA ASP A 215 13.31 1.69 -6.11
C ASP A 215 12.31 2.81 -6.47
N ASN A 216 11.21 2.94 -5.72
CA ASN A 216 10.20 3.96 -5.97
C ASN A 216 10.38 5.17 -5.03
N PRO A 217 10.91 6.31 -5.52
CA PRO A 217 11.16 7.49 -4.68
C PRO A 217 9.88 8.19 -4.20
N SER A 218 8.71 7.85 -4.77
CA SER A 218 7.41 8.36 -4.34
C SER A 218 6.81 7.54 -3.19
N LYS A 219 7.37 6.38 -2.87
CA LYS A 219 6.91 5.58 -1.72
C LYS A 219 7.14 6.37 -0.43
N ILE A 220 6.08 6.57 0.35
CA ILE A 220 6.20 7.20 1.66
C ILE A 220 7.03 6.31 2.60
N LEU A 221 8.01 6.90 3.27
CA LEU A 221 8.77 6.23 4.31
C LEU A 221 8.34 6.78 5.66
N PRO A 222 8.29 5.94 6.72
CA PRO A 222 8.22 6.46 8.07
C PRO A 222 9.41 7.41 8.36
N PRO A 223 9.27 8.29 9.37
CA PRO A 223 10.36 9.12 9.87
C PRO A 223 11.64 8.35 10.22
N ASP A 224 12.70 9.09 10.48
CA ASP A 224 13.95 8.49 10.94
C ASP A 224 13.76 7.88 12.35
N GLY A 225 14.43 6.76 12.61
CA GLY A 225 14.38 6.05 13.88
C GLY A 225 14.51 4.53 13.74
N VAL A 226 14.35 3.87 14.89
CA VAL A 226 14.46 2.41 15.02
C VAL A 226 13.07 1.79 15.13
N TYR A 227 12.85 0.72 14.38
CA TYR A 227 11.56 0.04 14.26
C TYR A 227 11.69 -1.46 14.48
N ALA A 228 10.69 -2.04 15.16
CA ALA A 228 10.44 -3.46 15.16
C ALA A 228 9.70 -3.84 13.88
N VAL A 229 10.27 -4.77 13.12
CA VAL A 229 9.74 -5.15 11.80
C VAL A 229 9.81 -6.67 11.60
N GLN A 230 9.05 -7.16 10.62
CA GLN A 230 9.29 -8.45 10.00
C GLN A 230 9.92 -8.28 8.63
N VAL A 231 10.77 -9.22 8.22
CA VAL A 231 11.33 -9.29 6.88
C VAL A 231 10.77 -10.52 6.19
N LYS A 232 10.12 -10.31 5.04
CA LYS A 232 9.78 -11.36 4.10
C LYS A 232 11.00 -11.61 3.21
N LEU A 233 11.64 -12.76 3.44
CA LEU A 233 12.79 -13.22 2.67
C LEU A 233 12.36 -13.74 1.29
N PRO A 234 13.30 -13.89 0.33
CA PRO A 234 13.03 -14.62 -0.91
C PRO A 234 12.50 -16.02 -0.58
N GLY A 235 11.37 -16.41 -1.20
CA GLY A 235 10.67 -17.65 -0.89
C GLY A 235 9.55 -17.51 0.14
N GLY A 236 9.39 -16.35 0.78
CA GLY A 236 8.22 -16.00 1.59
C GLY A 236 8.36 -16.25 3.10
N GLU A 237 9.49 -16.76 3.58
CA GLU A 237 9.75 -16.90 5.01
C GLU A 237 9.74 -15.53 5.70
N LEU A 238 9.08 -15.44 6.86
CA LEU A 238 9.05 -14.24 7.69
C LEU A 238 10.03 -14.36 8.85
N LYS A 239 10.93 -13.38 9.01
CA LYS A 239 11.86 -13.26 10.13
C LYS A 239 11.61 -11.98 10.91
N HIS A 240 11.82 -12.00 12.22
CA HIS A 240 11.84 -10.78 13.03
C HIS A 240 13.12 -9.99 12.77
N ALA A 241 13.04 -8.67 12.82
CA ALA A 241 14.19 -7.82 12.60
C ALA A 241 14.06 -6.47 13.29
N MET A 242 15.21 -5.82 13.43
CA MET A 242 15.31 -4.41 13.77
C MET A 242 15.63 -3.62 12.51
N LEU A 243 14.94 -2.51 12.29
CA LEU A 243 15.18 -1.61 11.17
C LEU A 243 15.62 -0.25 11.70
N ASN A 244 16.71 0.30 11.18
CA ASN A 244 17.05 1.70 11.32
C ASN A 244 16.78 2.44 10.01
N ILE A 245 16.05 3.56 10.08
CA ILE A 245 15.90 4.52 8.99
C ILE A 245 16.58 5.81 9.43
N GLY A 246 17.53 6.33 8.66
CA GLY A 246 18.11 7.62 8.96
C GLY A 246 19.56 7.78 8.52
N LYS A 247 20.31 8.67 9.16
CA LYS A 247 21.61 9.12 8.65
C LYS A 247 22.81 8.53 9.40
N ASN A 248 22.62 7.56 10.28
CA ASN A 248 23.68 6.97 11.11
C ASN A 248 24.63 8.05 11.71
N PRO A 249 24.12 8.87 12.64
CA PRO A 249 24.84 10.05 13.15
C PRO A 249 26.14 9.70 13.89
N THR A 250 26.27 8.47 14.41
CA THR A 250 27.47 7.98 15.11
C THR A 250 28.69 7.93 14.19
N PHE A 251 28.49 7.73 12.88
CA PHE A 251 29.58 7.69 11.89
C PHE A 251 29.63 8.95 11.00
N ASN A 252 28.95 10.04 11.38
CA ASN A 252 28.87 11.30 10.62
C ASN A 252 28.41 11.11 9.15
N SER A 253 27.58 10.10 8.86
CA SER A 253 27.03 9.96 7.51
C SER A 253 25.97 11.04 7.25
N THR A 254 25.95 11.57 6.02
CA THR A 254 24.97 12.56 5.57
C THR A 254 23.88 11.94 4.69
N GLU A 255 24.13 10.73 4.19
CA GLU A 255 23.22 9.97 3.35
C GLU A 255 22.23 9.17 4.21
N LYS A 256 20.95 9.22 3.84
CA LYS A 256 19.89 8.46 4.49
C LYS A 256 19.98 6.99 4.05
N SER A 257 20.14 6.08 5.00
CA SER A 257 20.13 4.64 4.80
C SER A 257 18.89 4.00 5.42
N ILE A 258 18.55 2.81 4.91
CA ILE A 258 17.59 1.90 5.52
C ILE A 258 18.35 0.61 5.81
N GLU A 259 18.60 0.33 7.08
CA GLU A 259 19.44 -0.77 7.53
C GLU A 259 18.61 -1.75 8.33
N VAL A 260 18.61 -3.02 7.94
CA VAL A 260 17.87 -4.06 8.65
C VAL A 260 18.83 -5.09 9.25
N HIS A 261 18.69 -5.33 10.55
CA HIS A 261 19.32 -6.43 11.25
C HIS A 261 18.31 -7.56 11.45
N ILE A 262 18.47 -8.66 10.73
CA ILE A 262 17.54 -9.80 10.77
C ILE A 262 17.94 -10.73 11.91
N LEU A 263 17.03 -10.93 12.87
CA LEU A 263 17.29 -11.75 14.03
C LEU A 263 17.35 -13.23 13.64
N ASP A 264 18.29 -13.94 14.26
CA ASP A 264 18.45 -15.40 14.11
C ASP A 264 18.55 -15.84 12.63
N PHE A 265 19.23 -15.01 11.81
CA PHE A 265 19.43 -15.25 10.38
C PHE A 265 20.92 -15.29 10.03
N SER A 266 21.31 -16.35 9.31
CA SER A 266 22.62 -16.50 8.71
C SER A 266 22.45 -16.75 7.22
N GLY A 267 22.99 -15.87 6.39
CA GLY A 267 22.91 -15.99 4.94
C GLY A 267 23.31 -14.69 4.23
N ASP A 268 23.49 -14.78 2.92
CA ASP A 268 23.75 -13.62 2.07
C ASP A 268 22.47 -13.24 1.30
N LEU A 269 22.06 -11.98 1.47
CA LEU A 269 20.91 -11.39 0.79
C LEU A 269 21.31 -10.39 -0.29
N TYR A 270 22.60 -10.16 -0.55
CA TYR A 270 23.05 -9.17 -1.54
C TYR A 270 22.41 -9.39 -2.91
N GLY A 271 21.87 -8.31 -3.48
CA GLY A 271 21.18 -8.32 -4.77
C GLY A 271 19.79 -8.92 -4.75
N ARG A 272 19.31 -9.43 -3.61
CA ARG A 272 17.95 -9.95 -3.45
C ARG A 272 16.98 -8.84 -3.08
N ASP A 273 15.75 -8.97 -3.55
CA ASP A 273 14.66 -8.10 -3.13
C ASP A 273 14.02 -8.69 -1.87
N ILE A 274 13.79 -7.85 -0.87
CA ILE A 274 13.13 -8.21 0.39
C ILE A 274 12.00 -7.22 0.68
N THR A 275 11.02 -7.66 1.48
CA THR A 275 9.93 -6.79 1.95
C THR A 275 10.01 -6.65 3.45
N ILE A 276 10.01 -5.41 3.94
CA ILE A 276 9.97 -5.05 5.34
C ILE A 276 8.53 -4.75 5.73
N LEU A 277 7.99 -5.43 6.73
CA LEU A 277 6.67 -5.18 7.32
C LEU A 277 6.84 -4.49 8.67
N PHE A 278 6.33 -3.28 8.79
CA PHE A 278 6.45 -2.48 10.01
C PHE A 278 5.43 -2.91 11.07
N PHE A 279 5.93 -3.17 12.28
CA PHE A 279 5.06 -3.43 13.44
C PHE A 279 4.97 -2.20 14.33
N LYS A 280 6.11 -1.69 14.80
CA LYS A 280 6.13 -0.64 15.83
C LYS A 280 7.41 0.19 15.77
N ARG A 281 7.31 1.49 16.07
CA ARG A 281 8.48 2.34 16.32
C ARG A 281 8.99 2.11 17.74
N ILE A 282 10.30 1.93 17.89
CA ILE A 282 10.96 1.70 19.18
C ILE A 282 11.46 3.03 19.75
N ARG A 283 12.19 3.81 18.96
CA ARG A 283 12.79 5.09 19.37
C ARG A 283 13.26 5.93 18.18
N ASP A 284 13.59 7.19 18.44
CA ASP A 284 14.32 8.06 17.49
C ASP A 284 15.77 7.58 17.28
N GLU A 285 16.41 8.08 16.20
CA GLU A 285 17.86 7.92 16.04
C GLU A 285 18.61 8.61 17.19
N GLN A 286 19.67 7.97 17.67
CA GLN A 286 20.50 8.47 18.75
C GLN A 286 21.96 8.41 18.33
N LYS A 287 22.72 9.46 18.66
CA LYS A 287 24.17 9.44 18.54
C LYS A 287 24.74 8.79 19.80
N PHE A 288 25.70 7.89 19.62
CA PHE A 288 26.40 7.25 20.72
C PHE A 288 27.82 7.83 20.84
N ASP A 289 28.28 8.04 22.06
CA ASP A 289 29.60 8.63 22.34
C ASP A 289 30.76 7.64 22.14
N SER A 290 30.46 6.34 22.03
CA SER A 290 31.45 5.28 21.81
C SER A 290 30.86 4.07 21.07
N PRO A 291 31.70 3.24 20.43
CA PRO A 291 31.26 1.97 19.86
C PRO A 291 30.65 0.99 20.87
N SER A 292 31.11 0.99 22.13
CA SER A 292 30.55 0.13 23.18
C SER A 292 29.13 0.58 23.57
N ALA A 293 28.89 1.88 23.72
CA ALA A 293 27.57 2.43 23.99
C ALA A 293 26.59 2.13 22.84
N LEU A 294 27.06 2.18 21.58
CA LEU A 294 26.27 1.77 20.42
C LEU A 294 25.86 0.28 20.50
N ILE A 295 26.81 -0.61 20.83
CA ILE A 295 26.52 -2.05 20.98
C ILE A 295 25.47 -2.30 22.05
N GLU A 296 25.59 -1.64 23.21
CA GLU A 296 24.62 -1.78 24.29
C GLU A 296 23.24 -1.28 23.88
N GLY A 297 23.16 -0.14 23.17
CA GLY A 297 21.91 0.37 22.61
C GLY A 297 21.25 -0.62 21.66
N ILE A 298 22.01 -1.20 20.72
CA ILE A 298 21.50 -2.21 19.77
C ILE A 298 21.00 -3.46 20.51
N LYS A 299 21.71 -3.91 21.55
CA LYS A 299 21.27 -5.07 22.38
C LYS A 299 19.95 -4.78 23.10
N GLN A 300 19.77 -3.57 23.62
CA GLN A 300 18.50 -3.18 24.25
C GLN A 300 17.36 -3.11 23.23
N ASP A 301 17.63 -2.57 22.04
CA ASP A 301 16.65 -2.57 20.94
C ASP A 301 16.23 -4.01 20.59
N GLU A 302 17.18 -4.96 20.54
CA GLU A 302 16.89 -6.37 20.24
C GLU A 302 15.96 -7.00 21.29
N ILE A 303 16.23 -6.75 22.57
CA ILE A 303 15.38 -7.22 23.68
C ILE A 303 13.95 -6.69 23.49
N ILE A 304 13.79 -5.40 23.23
CA ILE A 304 12.48 -4.78 23.01
C ILE A 304 11.77 -5.41 21.81
N VAL A 305 12.47 -5.63 20.70
CA VAL A 305 11.90 -6.28 19.51
C VAL A 305 11.42 -7.69 19.81
N ARG A 306 12.23 -8.49 20.50
CA ARG A 306 11.85 -9.86 20.90
C ARG A 306 10.63 -9.84 21.81
N GLU A 307 10.54 -8.91 22.76
CA GLU A 307 9.36 -8.75 23.62
C GLU A 307 8.09 -8.37 22.85
N ILE A 308 8.19 -7.44 21.89
CA ILE A 308 7.06 -7.02 21.04
C ILE A 308 6.48 -8.24 20.31
N PHE A 309 7.33 -9.06 19.69
CA PHE A 309 6.88 -10.24 18.95
C PHE A 309 6.41 -11.40 19.83
N ASN A 310 6.96 -11.54 21.04
CA ASN A 310 6.47 -12.52 22.01
C ASN A 310 5.07 -12.17 22.54
N LYS A 311 4.80 -10.88 22.83
CA LYS A 311 3.47 -10.43 23.28
C LYS A 311 2.41 -10.60 22.18
N ASN A 312 2.75 -10.36 20.92
CA ASN A 312 1.82 -10.57 19.81
C ASN A 312 1.46 -12.05 19.60
N LYS A 313 2.42 -12.97 19.72
CA LYS A 313 2.13 -14.42 19.68
C LYS A 313 1.12 -14.88 20.74
N MET A 314 1.02 -14.17 21.87
CA MET A 314 0.03 -14.48 22.92
C MET A 314 -1.34 -13.84 22.66
N LYS A 315 -1.44 -12.82 21.81
CA LYS A 315 -2.73 -12.22 21.41
C LYS A 315 -3.39 -12.95 20.23
N GLU A 316 -2.62 -13.68 19.44
CA GLU A 316 -3.08 -14.48 18.30
C GLU A 316 -3.51 -15.91 18.68
N LYS A 317 -3.29 -16.33 19.94
CA LYS A 317 -3.76 -17.59 20.53
C LYS A 317 -5.02 -17.35 21.36
#